data_AF-A0A149VH06-F1
#
_entry.id   AF-A0A149VH06-F1
#
_cell.length_a   1.000
_cell.length_b   1.000
_cell.length_c   1.000
_cell.angle_alpha   90.00
_cell.angle_beta   90.00
_cell.angle_gamma   90.00
#
_symmetry.space_group_name_H-M   'P 1'
#
loop_
_entity.id
_entity.type
_entity.pdbx_description
1 polymer ?
#
loop_
_entity_poly.entity_id
_entity_poly.type
_entity_poly.pdbx_seq_one_letter_code
_entity_poly.pdbx_strand_id
1 'polypeptide(L)'
;AESTFDGYKADVDALIAAKAGQVMNKLPSVVARLKEGDDEAISQALTTCRRILEAFADAIFPPSEDTFEVGGNHLKLDAGKHQNRINAYIAQRCESSSRRTRLRQNISNLFDRVSTGVHNDVSAQEAHSLFLNVYLFLGEVLHLDEPQIDTVIVD
;
A
#
# COMPACT_ATOMS: atom_id res chain seq x y z
N ALA A 1 -15.82 -0.49 -21.26
CA ALA A 1 -14.65 0.13 -20.63
C ALA A 1 -15.05 0.77 -19.31
N GLU A 2 -16.00 1.72 -19.30
CA GLU A 2 -16.56 2.32 -18.06
C GLU A 2 -17.02 1.25 -17.06
N SER A 3 -17.79 0.24 -17.50
CA SER A 3 -18.25 -0.87 -16.65
C SER A 3 -17.14 -1.72 -16.02
N THR A 4 -15.94 -1.76 -16.61
CA THR A 4 -14.80 -2.54 -16.10
C THR A 4 -14.10 -1.78 -14.99
N PHE A 5 -13.85 -0.48 -15.19
CA PHE A 5 -13.22 0.37 -14.18
C PHE A 5 -14.16 0.61 -12.99
N ASP A 6 -15.43 0.89 -13.25
CA ASP A 6 -16.41 1.12 -12.19
C ASP A 6 -16.65 -0.14 -11.35
N GLY A 7 -16.70 -1.31 -12.02
CA GLY A 7 -16.83 -2.60 -11.34
C GLY A 7 -15.63 -2.90 -10.45
N TYR A 8 -14.41 -2.76 -10.97
CA TYR A 8 -13.19 -2.98 -10.19
C TYR A 8 -13.05 -1.96 -9.05
N LYS A 9 -13.38 -0.69 -9.29
CA LYS A 9 -13.39 0.34 -8.26
C LYS A 9 -14.37 0.01 -7.14
N ALA A 10 -15.60 -0.39 -7.47
CA ALA A 10 -16.60 -0.75 -6.47
C ALA A 10 -16.15 -1.91 -5.58
N ASP A 11 -15.51 -2.91 -6.19
CA ASP A 11 -14.96 -4.06 -5.46
C ASP A 11 -13.78 -3.66 -4.56
N VAL A 12 -12.81 -2.90 -5.08
CA VAL A 12 -11.69 -2.39 -4.27
C VAL A 12 -12.17 -1.50 -3.13
N ASP A 13 -13.13 -0.61 -3.37
CA ASP A 13 -13.72 0.24 -2.32
C ASP A 13 -14.39 -0.61 -1.23
N ALA A 14 -15.11 -1.68 -1.60
CA ALA A 14 -15.72 -2.60 -0.65
C ALA A 14 -14.66 -3.34 0.18
N LEU A 15 -13.59 -3.82 -0.45
CA LEU A 15 -12.48 -4.48 0.23
C LEU A 15 -11.74 -3.53 1.18
N ILE A 16 -11.46 -2.30 0.77
CA ILE A 16 -10.82 -1.29 1.63
C ILE A 16 -11.76 -0.97 2.80
N ALA A 17 -13.06 -0.78 2.57
CA ALA A 17 -14.01 -0.51 3.64
C ALA A 17 -14.04 -1.64 4.69
N ALA A 18 -14.01 -2.90 4.23
CA ALA A 18 -14.06 -4.07 5.11
C ALA A 18 -12.74 -4.33 5.87
N LYS A 19 -11.60 -4.20 5.20
CA LYS A 19 -10.29 -4.64 5.73
C LYS A 19 -9.38 -3.49 6.19
N ALA A 20 -9.61 -2.28 5.71
CA ALA A 20 -8.74 -1.12 5.95
C ALA A 20 -9.53 0.20 5.99
N GLY A 21 -10.72 0.21 6.62
CA GLY A 21 -11.67 1.33 6.53
C GLY A 21 -11.09 2.71 6.90
N GLN A 22 -10.07 2.78 7.75
CA GLN A 22 -9.34 4.01 8.09
C GLN A 22 -8.61 4.68 6.90
N VAL A 23 -8.34 3.92 5.84
CA VAL A 23 -7.74 4.40 4.58
C VAL A 23 -8.76 5.17 3.75
N MET A 24 -10.03 4.76 3.73
CA MET A 24 -11.08 5.36 2.89
C MET A 24 -11.20 6.87 3.11
N ASN A 25 -11.10 7.31 4.36
CA ASN A 25 -11.23 8.71 4.73
C ASN A 25 -10.09 9.59 4.19
N LYS A 26 -8.98 9.02 3.72
CA LYS A 26 -7.82 9.75 3.19
C LYS A 26 -7.88 9.94 1.68
N LEU A 27 -8.56 9.06 0.95
CA LEU A 27 -8.60 9.09 -0.52
C LEU A 27 -9.16 10.42 -1.07
N PRO A 28 -10.28 10.98 -0.56
CA PRO A 28 -10.79 12.26 -1.06
C PRO A 28 -9.83 13.42 -0.82
N SER A 29 -9.06 13.38 0.28
CA SER A 29 -8.08 14.41 0.60
C SER A 29 -6.94 14.44 -0.41
N VAL A 30 -6.50 13.28 -0.92
CA VAL A 30 -5.47 13.24 -1.98
C VAL A 30 -6.01 13.86 -3.26
N VAL A 31 -7.22 13.46 -3.67
CA VAL A 31 -7.85 13.97 -4.91
C VAL A 31 -8.05 15.48 -4.86
N ALA A 32 -8.48 16.02 -3.71
CA ALA A 32 -8.64 17.46 -3.53
C ALA A 32 -7.32 18.21 -3.73
N ARG A 33 -6.23 17.71 -3.14
CA ARG A 33 -4.89 18.33 -3.24
C ARG A 33 -4.28 18.22 -4.63
N LEU A 34 -4.45 17.08 -5.29
CA LEU A 34 -4.01 16.93 -6.68
C LEU A 34 -4.75 17.89 -7.63
N LYS A 35 -6.00 18.24 -7.33
CA LYS A 35 -6.79 19.19 -8.11
C LYS A 35 -6.31 20.65 -7.95
N GLU A 36 -5.76 21.01 -6.79
CA GLU A 36 -5.17 22.33 -6.54
C GLU A 36 -3.91 22.52 -7.42
N GLY A 37 -3.07 21.48 -7.51
CA GLY A 37 -2.05 21.35 -8.55
C GLY A 37 -0.78 22.19 -8.36
N ASP A 38 -0.71 23.04 -7.33
CA ASP A 38 0.53 23.69 -6.92
C ASP A 38 1.47 22.73 -6.16
N ASP A 39 2.74 23.08 -6.10
CA ASP A 39 3.81 22.25 -5.51
C ASP A 39 3.54 21.88 -4.04
N GLU A 40 2.98 22.79 -3.25
CA GLU A 40 2.66 22.52 -1.86
C GLU A 40 1.51 21.50 -1.77
N ALA A 41 0.44 21.71 -2.53
CA ALA A 41 -0.67 20.77 -2.60
C ALA A 41 -0.22 19.39 -3.06
N ILE A 42 0.63 19.29 -4.09
CA ILE A 42 1.18 18.02 -4.56
C ILE A 42 2.04 17.35 -3.48
N SER A 43 2.88 18.09 -2.77
CA SER A 43 3.68 17.55 -1.65
C SER A 43 2.80 16.97 -0.55
N GLN A 44 1.70 17.66 -0.23
CA GLN A 44 0.72 17.21 0.74
C GLN A 44 -0.05 15.97 0.24
N ALA A 45 -0.33 15.89 -1.07
CA ALA A 45 -0.93 14.71 -1.70
C ALA A 45 -0.02 13.48 -1.56
N LEU A 46 1.28 13.59 -1.90
CA LEU A 46 2.25 12.50 -1.78
C LEU A 46 2.45 12.08 -0.32
N THR A 47 2.54 13.04 0.60
CA THR A 47 2.58 12.76 2.05
C THR A 47 1.34 11.98 2.50
N THR A 48 0.17 12.32 1.95
CA THR A 48 -1.08 11.60 2.26
C THR A 48 -1.09 10.20 1.65
N CYS A 49 -0.54 10.00 0.44
CA CYS A 49 -0.31 8.67 -0.14
C CYS A 49 0.59 7.79 0.76
N ARG A 50 1.67 8.36 1.31
CA ARG A 50 2.50 7.65 2.28
C ARG A 50 1.69 7.20 3.50
N ARG A 51 0.90 8.11 4.08
CA ARG A 51 0.04 7.82 5.24
C ARG A 51 -1.06 6.79 4.93
N ILE A 52 -1.50 6.71 3.67
CA ILE A 52 -2.41 5.65 3.20
C ILE A 52 -1.71 4.29 3.28
N LEU A 53 -0.48 4.16 2.79
CA LEU A 53 0.28 2.91 2.86
C LEU A 53 0.59 2.49 4.30
N GLU A 54 0.93 3.46 5.16
CA GLU A 54 1.16 3.20 6.59
C GLU A 54 -0.11 2.68 7.28
N ALA A 55 -1.23 3.40 7.13
CA ALA A 55 -2.51 3.00 7.68
C ALA A 55 -3.02 1.67 7.09
N PHE A 56 -2.69 1.37 5.84
CA PHE A 56 -2.98 0.09 5.21
C PHE A 56 -2.20 -1.04 5.88
N ALA A 57 -0.90 -0.85 6.09
CA ALA A 57 -0.06 -1.83 6.80
C ALA A 57 -0.62 -2.10 8.21
N ASP A 58 -0.97 -1.06 8.97
CA ASP A 58 -1.55 -1.20 10.31
C ASP A 58 -2.86 -1.98 10.32
N ALA A 59 -3.68 -1.86 9.26
CA ALA A 59 -4.96 -2.53 9.17
C ALA A 59 -4.82 -4.01 8.79
N ILE A 60 -3.95 -4.34 7.83
CA ILE A 60 -3.84 -5.71 7.31
C ILE A 60 -2.83 -6.57 8.09
N PHE A 61 -1.86 -5.93 8.74
CA PHE A 61 -0.79 -6.57 9.48
C PHE A 61 -0.34 -5.65 10.64
N PRO A 62 -1.06 -5.69 11.77
CA PRO A 62 -0.73 -4.89 12.95
C PRO A 62 0.71 -5.10 13.40
N PRO A 63 1.35 -4.10 14.03
CA PRO A 63 2.72 -4.24 14.50
C PRO A 63 2.81 -5.31 15.60
N SER A 64 3.93 -6.02 15.63
CA SER A 64 4.29 -6.94 16.71
C SER A 64 5.74 -6.68 17.15
N GLU A 65 6.04 -7.04 18.39
CA GLU A 65 7.42 -7.04 18.93
C GLU A 65 8.20 -8.30 18.52
N ASP A 66 7.52 -9.30 17.97
CA ASP A 66 8.12 -10.58 17.56
C ASP A 66 8.96 -10.45 16.28
N THR A 67 9.88 -11.39 16.11
CA THR A 67 10.65 -11.54 14.87
C THR A 67 10.00 -12.61 13.99
N PHE A 68 9.70 -12.26 12.74
CA PHE A 68 9.01 -13.16 11.83
C PHE A 68 9.99 -13.73 10.80
N GLU A 69 9.92 -15.04 10.56
CA GLU A 69 10.63 -15.66 9.45
C GLU A 69 9.78 -15.56 8.17
N VAL A 70 10.27 -14.81 7.18
CA VAL A 70 9.62 -14.67 5.88
C VAL A 70 10.59 -15.07 4.78
N GLY A 71 10.40 -16.28 4.24
CA GLY A 71 11.23 -16.81 3.15
C GLY A 71 12.71 -16.94 3.55
N GLY A 72 12.99 -17.50 4.73
CA GLY A 72 14.35 -17.71 5.26
C GLY A 72 15.01 -16.47 5.86
N ASN A 73 14.30 -15.34 5.97
CA ASN A 73 14.84 -14.10 6.55
C ASN A 73 14.06 -13.71 7.81
N HIS A 74 14.79 -13.31 8.85
CA HIS A 74 14.23 -12.77 10.08
C HIS A 74 13.92 -11.29 9.91
N LEU A 75 12.65 -10.91 10.03
CA LEU A 75 12.17 -9.55 9.86
C LEU A 75 11.56 -9.01 11.15
N LYS A 76 11.99 -7.82 11.55
CA LYS A 76 11.28 -7.02 12.55
C LYS A 76 10.04 -6.41 11.90
N LEU A 77 8.88 -6.60 12.54
CA LEU A 77 7.58 -6.11 12.12
C LEU A 77 7.00 -5.11 13.13
N ASP A 78 7.87 -4.26 13.68
CA ASP A 78 7.48 -3.19 14.60
C ASP A 78 6.68 -2.07 13.91
N ALA A 79 6.18 -1.12 14.71
CA ALA A 79 5.36 -0.01 14.25
C ALA A 79 6.00 0.81 13.11
N GLY A 80 7.33 0.94 13.06
CA GLY A 80 8.01 1.67 12.01
C GLY A 80 8.16 0.90 10.69
N LYS A 81 7.95 -0.41 10.69
CA LYS A 81 8.27 -1.32 9.57
C LYS A 81 7.10 -1.59 8.63
N HIS A 82 6.32 -0.55 8.28
CA HIS A 82 5.13 -0.66 7.42
C HIS A 82 5.37 -1.44 6.10
N GLN A 83 6.45 -1.13 5.36
CA GLN A 83 6.79 -1.85 4.13
C GLN A 83 7.06 -3.34 4.38
N ASN A 84 7.76 -3.67 5.47
CA ASN A 84 8.01 -5.07 5.82
C ASN A 84 6.73 -5.80 6.22
N ARG A 85 5.83 -5.12 6.95
CA ARG A 85 4.52 -5.66 7.34
C ARG A 85 3.64 -5.99 6.14
N ILE A 86 3.59 -5.10 5.14
CA ILE A 86 2.92 -5.37 3.86
C ILE A 86 3.60 -6.55 3.13
N ASN A 87 4.94 -6.59 3.08
CA ASN A 87 5.67 -7.68 2.44
C ASN A 87 5.43 -9.04 3.14
N ALA A 88 5.30 -9.06 4.46
CA ALA A 88 4.95 -10.24 5.23
C ALA A 88 3.52 -10.69 4.90
N TYR A 89 2.55 -9.76 4.91
CA TYR A 89 1.18 -10.03 4.50
C TYR A 89 1.09 -10.69 3.11
N ILE A 90 1.82 -10.15 2.13
CA ILE A 90 1.87 -10.69 0.76
C ILE A 90 2.52 -12.08 0.75
N ALA A 91 3.63 -12.27 1.49
CA ALA A 91 4.34 -13.54 1.51
C ALA A 91 3.49 -14.69 2.09
N GLN A 92 2.64 -14.39 3.08
CA GLN A 92 1.71 -15.35 3.68
C GLN A 92 0.51 -15.70 2.80
N ARG A 93 0.24 -14.95 1.73
CA ARG A 93 -1.01 -15.04 0.96
C ARG A 93 -0.83 -15.20 -0.54
N CYS A 94 0.41 -15.20 -1.03
CA CYS A 94 0.72 -15.23 -2.46
C CYS A 94 1.68 -16.37 -2.78
N GLU A 95 1.15 -17.51 -3.25
CA GLU A 95 1.94 -18.67 -3.66
C GLU A 95 2.90 -18.35 -4.82
N SER A 96 2.42 -17.59 -5.80
CA SER A 96 3.23 -17.22 -6.98
C SER A 96 4.43 -16.36 -6.60
N SER A 97 5.64 -16.90 -6.81
CA SER A 97 6.90 -16.20 -6.54
C SER A 97 7.08 -14.96 -7.42
N SER A 98 6.72 -15.02 -8.70
CA SER A 98 6.80 -13.89 -9.63
C SER A 98 5.84 -12.77 -9.23
N ARG A 99 4.59 -13.10 -8.87
CA ARG A 99 3.61 -12.13 -8.38
C ARG A 99 4.08 -11.48 -7.08
N ARG A 100 4.62 -12.28 -6.14
CA ARG A 100 5.20 -11.80 -4.88
C ARG A 100 6.34 -10.82 -5.13
N THR A 101 7.30 -11.16 -5.98
CA THR A 101 8.43 -10.28 -6.33
C THR A 101 7.96 -8.97 -6.93
N ARG A 102 7.01 -9.00 -7.87
CA ARG A 102 6.43 -7.80 -8.49
C ARG A 102 5.76 -6.89 -7.43
N LEU A 103 4.95 -7.45 -6.54
CA LEU A 103 4.28 -6.68 -5.48
C LEU A 103 5.29 -6.07 -4.51
N ARG A 104 6.33 -6.82 -4.12
CA ARG A 104 7.42 -6.33 -3.24
C ARG A 104 8.20 -5.18 -3.87
N GLN A 105 8.50 -5.28 -5.17
CA GLN A 105 9.15 -4.19 -5.91
C GLN A 105 8.23 -2.97 -6.02
N ASN A 106 6.94 -3.19 -6.32
CA ASN A 106 5.96 -2.11 -6.43
C ASN A 106 5.83 -1.32 -5.11
N ILE A 107 5.66 -2.00 -3.97
CA ILE A 107 5.55 -1.29 -2.68
C ILE A 107 6.83 -0.55 -2.30
N SER A 108 8.02 -1.09 -2.63
CA SER A 108 9.28 -0.38 -2.42
C SER A 108 9.32 0.91 -3.23
N ASN A 109 9.05 0.81 -4.53
CA ASN A 109 9.01 1.98 -5.42
C ASN A 109 7.97 2.99 -4.95
N LEU A 110 6.78 2.55 -4.53
CA LEU A 110 5.75 3.43 -4.00
C LEU A 110 6.25 4.20 -2.78
N PHE A 111 6.81 3.53 -1.77
CA PHE A 111 7.35 4.19 -0.57
C PHE A 111 8.46 5.19 -0.91
N ASP A 112 9.38 4.81 -1.79
CA ASP A 112 10.49 5.68 -2.22
C ASP A 112 9.93 6.96 -2.88
N ARG A 113 8.97 6.81 -3.81
CA ARG A 113 8.39 7.90 -4.59
C ARG A 113 7.47 8.82 -3.79
N VAL A 114 6.66 8.28 -2.87
CA VAL A 114 5.77 9.12 -2.05
C VAL A 114 6.49 9.80 -0.89
N SER A 115 7.72 9.39 -0.60
CA SER A 115 8.59 10.00 0.42
C SER A 115 9.55 11.04 -0.16
N THR A 116 9.79 11.01 -1.47
CA THR A 116 10.51 12.06 -2.19
C THR A 116 9.52 13.20 -2.46
N GLY A 117 9.60 14.29 -1.69
CA GLY A 117 8.75 15.48 -1.91
C GLY A 117 8.93 16.10 -3.31
N VAL A 118 8.10 17.07 -3.68
CA VAL A 118 8.10 17.64 -5.04
C VAL A 118 9.32 18.48 -5.38
N HIS A 119 10.10 18.89 -4.36
CA HIS A 119 11.17 19.87 -4.53
C HIS A 119 12.29 19.47 -5.49
N ASN A 120 12.32 18.24 -6.03
CA ASN A 120 13.32 17.90 -7.05
C ASN A 120 12.94 16.82 -8.10
N ASP A 121 11.77 16.15 -8.08
CA ASP A 121 11.61 15.03 -9.04
C ASP A 121 10.18 14.48 -9.29
N VAL A 122 9.11 15.16 -8.85
CA VAL A 122 7.73 14.64 -9.06
C VAL A 122 6.84 15.69 -9.69
N SER A 123 6.44 15.45 -10.93
CA SER A 123 5.48 16.32 -11.63
C SER A 123 4.04 16.10 -11.14
N ALA A 124 3.14 17.06 -11.39
CA ALA A 124 1.72 16.89 -11.10
C ALA A 124 1.12 15.63 -11.75
N GLN A 125 1.43 15.38 -13.02
CA GLN A 125 1.00 14.19 -13.76
C GLN A 125 1.50 12.90 -13.10
N GLU A 126 2.74 12.92 -12.63
CA GLU A 126 3.32 11.78 -11.94
C GLU A 126 2.70 11.57 -10.56
N ALA A 127 2.41 12.62 -9.81
CA ALA A 127 1.71 12.52 -8.54
C ALA A 127 0.30 11.92 -8.71
N HIS A 128 -0.42 12.29 -9.77
CA HIS A 128 -1.68 11.61 -10.15
C HIS A 128 -1.46 10.12 -10.43
N SER A 129 -0.42 9.78 -11.17
CA SER A 129 -0.09 8.39 -11.52
C SER A 129 0.29 7.57 -10.28
N LEU A 130 1.05 8.16 -9.35
CA LEU A 130 1.42 7.55 -8.08
C LEU A 130 0.19 7.32 -7.20
N PHE A 131 -0.73 8.27 -7.11
CA PHE A 131 -1.98 8.07 -6.36
C PHE A 131 -2.80 6.90 -6.93
N LEU A 132 -2.98 6.85 -8.25
CA LEU A 132 -3.68 5.73 -8.90
C LEU A 132 -2.96 4.40 -8.67
N ASN A 133 -1.63 4.40 -8.71
CA ASN A 133 -0.84 3.21 -8.46
C ASN A 133 -0.94 2.73 -7.01
N VAL A 134 -0.96 3.65 -6.03
CA VAL A 134 -1.29 3.32 -4.63
C VAL A 134 -2.66 2.65 -4.55
N TYR A 135 -3.70 3.26 -5.11
CA TYR A 135 -5.06 2.71 -5.07
C TYR A 135 -5.15 1.31 -5.69
N LEU A 136 -4.56 1.13 -6.87
CA LEU A 136 -4.51 -0.17 -7.55
C LEU A 136 -3.72 -1.21 -6.74
N PHE A 137 -2.59 -0.82 -6.14
CA PHE A 137 -1.79 -1.68 -5.29
C PHE A 137 -2.57 -2.16 -4.06
N LEU A 138 -3.33 -1.27 -3.39
CA LEU A 138 -4.20 -1.68 -2.28
C LEU A 138 -5.18 -2.77 -2.73
N GLY A 139 -5.85 -2.55 -3.86
CA GLY A 139 -6.75 -3.54 -4.46
C GLY A 139 -6.08 -4.87 -4.73
N GLU A 140 -4.93 -4.86 -5.41
CA GLU A 140 -4.20 -6.09 -5.74
C GLU A 140 -3.76 -6.90 -4.51
N VAL A 141 -3.40 -6.22 -3.42
CA VAL A 141 -3.01 -6.87 -2.15
C VAL A 141 -4.23 -7.41 -1.41
N LEU A 142 -5.34 -6.68 -1.38
CA LEU A 142 -6.57 -7.10 -0.69
C LEU A 142 -7.29 -8.28 -1.37
N HIS A 143 -7.00 -8.50 -2.65
CA HIS A 143 -7.41 -9.65 -3.45
C HIS A 143 -6.54 -10.90 -3.27
N LEU A 144 -5.47 -10.83 -2.48
CA LEU A 144 -4.73 -12.04 -2.14
C LEU A 144 -5.58 -12.97 -1.27
N ASP A 145 -5.36 -14.27 -1.43
CA ASP A 145 -6.12 -15.33 -0.77
C ASP A 145 -5.89 -15.36 0.75
N GLU A 146 -6.54 -16.29 1.44
CA GLU A 146 -6.34 -16.49 2.88
C GLU A 146 -4.89 -16.87 3.23
N PRO A 147 -4.42 -16.51 4.43
CA PRO A 147 -3.05 -16.81 4.86
C PRO A 147 -2.80 -18.32 4.85
N GLN A 148 -1.69 -18.73 4.24
CA GLN A 148 -1.18 -20.08 4.36
C GLN A 148 -0.67 -20.32 5.80
N ILE A 149 -1.06 -21.44 6.40
CA ILE A 149 -0.83 -21.76 7.83
C ILE A 149 0.66 -21.91 8.18
N ASP A 150 1.56 -21.99 7.19
CA ASP A 150 2.98 -22.32 7.39
C ASP A 150 3.86 -21.16 7.93
N THR A 151 3.28 -20.06 8.43
CA THR A 151 4.10 -18.98 9.02
C THR A 151 4.32 -19.23 10.50
N VAL A 152 5.51 -19.71 10.85
CA VAL A 152 5.92 -19.98 12.22
C VAL A 152 6.33 -18.67 12.89
N ILE A 153 5.70 -18.33 14.03
CA ILE A 153 6.21 -17.31 14.94
C ILE A 153 7.43 -17.93 15.61
N VAL A 154 8.58 -17.27 15.50
CA VAL A 154 9.82 -17.72 16.15
C VAL A 154 9.93 -16.93 17.46
N ASP A 155 9.77 -17.64 18.59
CA ASP A 155 9.95 -17.11 19.95
C ASP A 155 11.39 -16.62 20.21
#